data_AF-B5VZ87-F1
#
_entry.id   AF-B5VZ87-F1
#
_cell.length_a   1.000
_cell.length_b   1.000
_cell.length_c   1.000
_cell.angle_alpha   90.00
_cell.angle_beta   90.00
_cell.angle_gamma   90.00
#
_symmetry.space_group_name_H-M   'P 1'
#
loop_
_entity.id
_entity.type
_entity.pdbx_description
1 polymer ?
#
loop_
_entity_poly.entity_id
_entity_poly.type
_entity_poly.pdbx_seq_one_letter_code
_entity_poly.pdbx_strand_id
1 'polypeptide(L)'
;MATLFEKLGGKDAVDLAVDKFYERVLNDDRIKHFFVNTDMKKQRSHQKAFLTYAFGGSDKYDGRYMREAHKALVEEQGLSSEHFDAVAEDLMETLK
;
A
#
# COMPACT_ATOMS: atom_id res chain seq x y z
N MET A 1 20.80 -11.00 11.23
CA MET A 1 19.70 -10.16 11.76
C MET A 1 18.47 -10.51 10.94
N ALA A 2 17.33 -10.84 11.53
CA ALA A 2 16.12 -11.09 10.76
C ALA A 2 15.57 -9.76 10.18
N THR A 3 15.14 -9.80 8.92
CA THR A 3 14.46 -8.70 8.22
C THR A 3 13.12 -8.38 8.87
N LEU A 4 12.56 -7.20 8.60
CA LEU A 4 11.21 -6.88 9.09
C LEU A 4 10.18 -7.83 8.46
N PHE A 5 10.36 -8.21 7.20
CA PHE A 5 9.54 -9.19 6.50
C PHE A 5 9.46 -10.52 7.27
N GLU A 6 10.60 -11.07 7.68
CA GLU A 6 10.64 -12.31 8.48
C GLU A 6 9.98 -12.14 9.85
N LYS A 7 10.22 -11.01 10.53
CA LYS A 7 9.62 -10.72 11.84
C LYS A 7 8.09 -10.60 11.79
N LEU A 8 7.56 -10.13 10.66
CA LEU A 8 6.11 -10.02 10.45
C LEU A 8 5.45 -11.35 10.09
N GLY A 9 6.21 -12.42 9.82
CA GLY A 9 5.67 -13.72 9.40
C GLY A 9 5.77 -13.98 7.90
N GLY A 10 6.57 -13.20 7.17
CA GLY A 10 6.89 -13.41 5.77
C GLY A 10 5.70 -13.23 4.84
N LYS A 11 5.69 -14.02 3.76
CA LYS A 11 4.78 -13.82 2.62
C LYS A 11 3.30 -13.88 3.04
N ASP A 12 2.91 -14.88 3.82
CA ASP A 12 1.50 -15.09 4.17
C ASP A 12 0.96 -13.96 5.05
N ALA A 13 1.80 -13.43 5.95
CA ALA A 13 1.45 -12.28 6.77
C ALA A 13 1.32 -10.99 5.93
N VAL A 14 2.24 -10.76 4.98
CA VAL A 14 2.13 -9.62 4.06
C VAL A 14 0.89 -9.74 3.17
N ASP A 15 0.58 -10.94 2.68
CA ASP A 15 -0.61 -11.18 1.87
C ASP A 15 -1.88 -10.83 2.63
N LEU A 16 -2.01 -11.32 3.87
CA LEU A 16 -3.13 -11.03 4.75
C LEU A 16 -3.22 -9.53 5.11
N ALA A 17 -2.09 -8.92 5.45
CA ALA A 17 -2.03 -7.50 5.80
C ALA A 17 -2.48 -6.62 4.63
N VAL A 18 -2.03 -6.91 3.39
CA VAL A 18 -2.47 -6.13 2.23
C VAL A 18 -3.95 -6.30 1.95
N ASP A 19 -4.49 -7.50 2.12
CA ASP A 19 -5.92 -7.73 1.87
C ASP A 19 -6.78 -6.94 2.87
N LYS A 20 -6.44 -6.99 4.17
CA LYS A 20 -7.11 -6.19 5.22
C LYS A 20 -6.90 -4.69 5.06
N PHE A 21 -5.70 -4.26 4.67
CA PHE A 21 -5.39 -2.85 4.44
C PHE A 21 -6.28 -2.25 3.36
N TYR A 22 -6.47 -2.95 2.23
CA TYR A 22 -7.36 -2.46 1.18
C TYR A 22 -8.85 -2.58 1.54
N GLU A 23 -9.24 -3.49 2.42
CA GLU A 23 -10.60 -3.43 3.00
C GLU A 23 -10.80 -2.14 3.78
N ARG A 24 -9.81 -1.70 4.57
CA ARG A 24 -9.89 -0.43 5.32
C ARG A 24 -9.89 0.78 4.39
N VAL A 25 -8.94 0.86 3.46
CA VAL A 25 -8.81 1.97 2.50
C VAL A 25 -10.07 2.16 1.66
N LEU A 26 -10.72 1.07 1.22
CA LEU A 26 -11.94 1.16 0.41
C LEU A 26 -13.17 1.58 1.23
N ASN A 27 -13.09 1.53 2.56
CA ASN A 27 -14.11 2.03 3.47
C ASN A 27 -13.75 3.39 4.10
N ASP A 28 -12.54 3.92 3.86
CA ASP A 28 -12.13 5.24 4.34
C ASP A 28 -12.58 6.34 3.38
N ASP A 29 -13.57 7.14 3.82
CA ASP A 29 -14.13 8.25 3.06
C ASP A 29 -13.08 9.30 2.66
N ARG A 30 -11.98 9.43 3.42
CA ARG A 30 -10.89 10.36 3.13
C ARG A 30 -10.14 10.01 1.84
N ILE A 31 -10.06 8.74 1.47
CA ILE A 31 -9.14 8.27 0.41
C ILE A 31 -9.73 7.27 -0.58
N LYS A 32 -10.88 6.64 -0.31
CA LYS A 32 -11.48 5.63 -1.19
C LYS A 32 -11.72 6.13 -2.62
N HIS A 33 -11.95 7.43 -2.78
CA HIS A 33 -12.25 8.04 -4.07
C HIS A 33 -11.08 7.99 -5.07
N PHE A 34 -9.82 7.96 -4.60
CA PHE A 34 -8.64 7.79 -5.47
C PHE A 34 -8.62 6.41 -6.17
N PHE A 35 -9.35 5.43 -5.64
CA PHE A 35 -9.32 4.04 -6.12
C PHE A 35 -10.50 3.66 -7.03
N VAL A 36 -11.44 4.58 -7.31
CA VAL A 36 -12.68 4.28 -8.08
C VAL A 36 -12.40 3.64 -9.44
N ASN A 37 -11.35 4.10 -10.13
CA ASN A 37 -10.98 3.60 -11.47
C ASN A 37 -9.79 2.62 -11.43
N THR A 38 -9.45 2.08 -10.25
CA THR A 38 -8.28 1.21 -10.07
C THR A 38 -8.68 -0.26 -10.12
N ASP A 39 -7.95 -1.06 -10.88
CA ASP A 39 -8.04 -2.52 -10.82
C ASP A 39 -7.48 -3.00 -9.47
N MET A 40 -8.38 -3.24 -8.52
CA MET A 40 -8.01 -3.58 -7.16
C MET A 40 -7.36 -4.96 -7.01
N LYS A 41 -7.44 -5.85 -8.01
CA LYS A 41 -6.67 -7.10 -8.00
C LYS A 41 -5.20 -6.81 -8.32
N LYS A 42 -4.95 -6.02 -9.36
CA LYS A 42 -3.58 -5.57 -9.70
C LYS A 42 -2.98 -4.72 -8.58
N GLN A 43 -3.76 -3.80 -8.02
CA GLN A 43 -3.31 -2.93 -6.93
C GLN A 43 -2.85 -3.73 -5.70
N ARG A 44 -3.64 -4.72 -5.25
CA ARG A 44 -3.23 -5.63 -4.16
C ARG A 44 -1.94 -6.38 -4.50
N SER A 45 -1.83 -6.93 -5.69
CA SER A 45 -0.61 -7.62 -6.13
C SER A 45 0.62 -6.70 -6.11
N HIS A 46 0.48 -5.46 -6.57
CA HIS A 46 1.56 -4.47 -6.55
C HIS A 46 1.94 -4.09 -5.12
N GLN A 47 0.97 -3.87 -4.24
CA GLN A 47 1.24 -3.52 -2.84
C GLN A 47 1.92 -4.67 -2.08
N LYS A 48 1.55 -5.93 -2.33
CA LYS A 48 2.23 -7.12 -1.78
C LYS A 48 3.69 -7.16 -2.17
N ALA A 49 3.99 -6.95 -3.46
CA ALA A 49 5.36 -6.86 -3.95
C ALA A 49 6.12 -5.67 -3.33
N PHE A 50 5.47 -4.50 -3.25
CA PHE A 50 6.07 -3.31 -2.67
C PHE A 50 6.39 -3.47 -1.18
N LEU A 51 5.48 -3.98 -0.36
CA LEU A 51 5.71 -4.20 1.07
C LEU A 51 6.75 -5.31 1.31
N THR A 52 6.76 -6.36 0.48
CA THR A 52 7.82 -7.38 0.54
C THR A 52 9.20 -6.75 0.35
N TYR A 53 9.36 -5.90 -0.67
CA TYR A 53 10.58 -5.13 -0.90
C TYR A 53 10.88 -4.17 0.27
N ALA A 54 9.92 -3.34 0.68
CA ALA A 54 10.10 -2.32 1.70
C ALA A 54 10.46 -2.90 3.08
N PHE A 55 9.97 -4.12 3.39
CA PHE A 55 10.29 -4.83 4.63
C PHE A 55 11.56 -5.69 4.54
N GLY A 56 12.27 -5.66 3.41
CA GLY A 56 13.54 -6.35 3.21
C GLY A 56 13.43 -7.82 2.78
N GLY A 57 12.24 -8.26 2.34
CA GLY A 57 12.01 -9.61 1.79
C GLY A 57 12.38 -9.77 0.31
N SER A 58 12.77 -8.68 -0.36
CA SER A 58 13.27 -8.67 -1.73
C SER A 58 14.28 -7.52 -1.90
N ASP A 59 15.33 -7.74 -2.70
CA ASP A 59 16.31 -6.69 -3.04
C ASP A 59 15.77 -5.67 -4.06
N LYS A 60 14.67 -5.99 -4.74
CA LYS A 60 14.12 -5.19 -5.85
C LYS A 60 12.61 -5.09 -5.81
N TYR A 61 12.12 -3.98 -6.37
CA TYR A 61 10.72 -3.72 -6.69
C TYR A 61 10.62 -3.28 -8.15
N ASP A 62 10.02 -4.13 -8.99
CA ASP A 62 9.92 -3.92 -10.44
C ASP A 62 8.64 -3.13 -10.86
N GLY A 63 8.05 -2.40 -9.91
CA GLY A 63 6.89 -1.56 -10.19
C GLY A 63 7.26 -0.14 -10.65
N ARG A 64 6.24 0.67 -10.93
CA ARG A 64 6.43 2.10 -11.23
C ARG A 64 7.06 2.81 -10.03
N TYR A 65 7.93 3.78 -10.31
CA TYR A 65 8.46 4.69 -9.29
C TYR A 65 7.32 5.46 -8.62
N MET A 66 7.43 5.66 -7.30
CA MET A 66 6.38 6.31 -6.51
C MET A 66 5.99 7.69 -7.03
N ARG A 67 6.94 8.49 -7.52
CA ARG A 67 6.66 9.81 -8.10
C ARG A 67 5.75 9.71 -9.32
N GLU A 68 6.10 8.86 -10.28
CA GLU A 68 5.33 8.67 -11.52
C GLU A 68 3.99 7.97 -11.27
N ALA A 69 3.94 7.03 -10.32
CA ALA A 69 2.74 6.29 -9.99
C ALA A 69 1.61 7.18 -9.43
N HIS A 70 1.96 8.24 -8.69
CA HIS A 70 1.00 9.11 -8.00
C HIS A 70 0.87 10.50 -8.62
N LYS A 71 1.65 10.83 -9.67
CA LYS A 71 1.69 12.16 -10.30
C LYS A 71 0.29 12.67 -10.69
N ALA A 72 -0.49 11.87 -11.41
CA ALA A 72 -1.84 12.26 -11.83
C ALA A 72 -2.78 12.48 -10.64
N LEU A 73 -2.63 11.75 -9.54
CA LEU A 73 -3.44 11.96 -8.34
C LEU A 73 -3.13 13.32 -7.70
N VAL A 74 -1.87 13.74 -7.71
CA VAL A 74 -1.45 15.07 -7.21
C VAL A 74 -1.95 16.17 -8.14
N GLU A 75 -1.71 16.04 -9.44
CA GLU A 75 -1.98 17.09 -10.43
C GLU A 75 -3.47 17.25 -10.74
N GLU A 76 -4.26 16.16 -10.70
CA GLU A 76 -5.65 16.16 -11.18
C GLU A 76 -6.68 15.95 -10.08
N GLN A 77 -6.31 15.30 -8.97
CA GLN A 77 -7.26 14.90 -7.91
C GLN A 77 -6.95 15.52 -6.54
N GLY A 78 -5.91 16.36 -6.45
CA GLY A 78 -5.58 17.07 -5.21
C GLY A 78 -5.03 16.17 -4.10
N LEU A 79 -4.34 15.08 -4.45
CA LEU A 79 -3.62 14.26 -3.47
C LEU A 79 -2.66 15.14 -2.65
N SER A 80 -2.71 14.99 -1.33
CA SER A 80 -2.06 15.89 -0.36
C SER A 80 -1.51 15.10 0.83
N SER A 81 -0.86 15.79 1.77
CA SER A 81 -0.32 15.15 2.98
C SER A 81 -1.40 14.50 3.86
N GLU A 82 -2.59 15.09 3.95
CA GLU A 82 -3.70 14.53 4.73
C GLU A 82 -4.10 13.13 4.22
N HIS A 83 -4.16 12.98 2.90
CA HIS A 83 -4.46 11.70 2.26
C HIS A 83 -3.34 10.68 2.47
N PHE A 84 -2.08 11.14 2.48
CA PHE A 84 -0.94 10.28 2.79
C PHE A 84 -0.98 9.78 4.25
N ASP A 85 -1.28 10.68 5.18
CA ASP A 85 -1.41 10.35 6.60
C ASP A 85 -2.55 9.35 6.84
N ALA A 86 -3.69 9.52 6.15
CA ALA A 86 -4.81 8.56 6.18
C ALA A 86 -4.38 7.16 5.73
N VAL A 87 -3.64 7.06 4.61
CA VAL A 87 -3.10 5.78 4.12
C VAL A 87 -2.13 5.14 5.13
N ALA A 88 -1.26 5.94 5.74
CA ALA A 88 -0.32 5.45 6.75
C ALA A 88 -1.05 4.97 8.02
N GLU A 89 -2.06 5.71 8.48
CA GLU A 89 -2.92 5.33 9.60
C GLU A 89 -3.63 4.00 9.29
N ASP A 90 -4.22 3.85 8.10
CA ASP A 90 -4.90 2.63 7.69
C ASP A 90 -3.99 1.40 7.72
N LEU A 91 -2.75 1.56 7.26
CA LEU A 91 -1.74 0.51 7.31
C LEU A 91 -1.35 0.18 8.77
N MET A 92 -1.12 1.19 9.61
CA MET A 92 -0.76 0.99 11.01
C MET A 92 -1.86 0.27 11.78
N GLU A 93 -3.12 0.65 11.59
CA GLU A 93 -4.28 0.00 12.20
C GLU A 93 -4.47 -1.44 11.71
N THR A 94 -4.08 -1.75 10.48
CA THR A 94 -4.10 -3.11 9.94
C THR A 94 -3.06 -4.03 10.59
N LEU A 95 -1.95 -3.47 11.05
CA LEU A 95 -0.81 -4.21 11.62
C LEU A 95 -0.83 -4.32 13.15
N LYS A 96 -1.82 -3.70 13.82
CA LYS A 96 -2.06 -3.85 15.27
C LYS A 96 -2.69 -5.20 15.58
#